data_AF-A0A1S8C799-F1
#
_entry.id   AF-A0A1S8C799-F1
#
_cell.length_a   1.000
_cell.length_b   1.000
_cell.length_c   1.000
_cell.angle_alpha   90.00
_cell.angle_beta   90.00
_cell.angle_gamma   90.00
#
_symmetry.space_group_name_H-M   'P 1'
#
loop_
_entity.id
_entity.type
_entity.pdbx_description
1 polymer ?
#
loop_
_entity_poly.entity_id
_entity_poly.type
_entity_poly.pdbx_seq_one_letter_code
_entity_poly.pdbx_strand_id
1 'polypeptide(L)'
;MRDDLQDLVDEVSRVLAAPATLEDRDFTLLAFCAHGDDEDDGDGERDGVSTMDAVRTRSILGRGSTPQVRARFEEHGITTATGPLRIPADPAAGILTRLCLPVRSGDRLHGWLWLLDGGRTDVTDPRAPGLAQ
;
A
#
# COMPACT_ATOMS: atom_id res chain seq x y z
N MET A 1 13.54 12.77 9.34
CA MET A 1 12.39 11.91 9.72
C MET A 1 11.30 11.89 8.68
N ARG A 2 10.66 13.02 8.33
CA ARG A 2 9.69 13.02 7.19
C ARG A 2 10.39 12.61 5.90
N ASP A 3 11.59 13.12 5.67
CA ASP A 3 12.41 12.80 4.49
C ASP A 3 12.78 11.30 4.49
N ASP A 4 13.28 10.75 5.61
CA ASP A 4 13.57 9.31 5.73
C ASP A 4 12.34 8.40 5.45
N LEU A 5 11.14 8.80 5.89
CA LEU A 5 9.91 8.05 5.60
C LEU A 5 9.51 8.18 4.13
N GLN A 6 9.79 9.31 3.49
CA GLN A 6 9.55 9.50 2.07
C GLN A 6 10.51 8.64 1.24
N ASP A 7 11.81 8.67 1.54
CA ASP A 7 12.83 7.85 0.89
C ASP A 7 12.48 6.35 0.98
N LEU A 8 12.00 5.89 2.14
CA LEU A 8 11.54 4.51 2.32
C LEU A 8 10.37 4.17 1.39
N VAL A 9 9.37 5.04 1.32
CA VAL A 9 8.17 4.80 0.49
C VAL A 9 8.53 4.81 -0.99
N ASP A 10 9.41 5.70 -1.42
CA ASP A 10 9.88 5.77 -2.80
C ASP A 10 10.68 4.51 -3.17
N GLU A 11 11.58 4.06 -2.30
CA GLU A 11 12.34 2.81 -2.51
C GLU A 11 11.43 1.58 -2.59
N VAL A 12 10.44 1.46 -1.70
CA VAL A 12 9.50 0.32 -1.76
C VAL A 12 8.63 0.38 -3.01
N SER A 13 8.16 1.57 -3.40
CA SER A 13 7.39 1.78 -4.63
C SER A 13 8.19 1.33 -5.86
N ARG A 14 9.49 1.67 -5.89
CA ARG A 14 10.44 1.29 -6.94
C ARG A 14 10.68 -0.22 -6.98
N VAL A 15 10.96 -0.85 -5.83
CA VAL A 15 11.24 -2.30 -5.75
C VAL A 15 10.03 -3.15 -6.10
N LEU A 16 8.83 -2.72 -5.71
CA LEU A 16 7.59 -3.48 -5.95
C LEU A 16 6.84 -3.02 -7.22
N ALA A 17 7.38 -2.03 -7.93
CA ALA A 17 6.80 -1.42 -9.14
C ALA A 17 5.30 -1.11 -8.96
N ALA A 18 4.95 -0.57 -7.80
CA ALA A 18 3.57 -0.38 -7.38
C ALA A 18 3.45 0.87 -6.53
N PRO A 19 2.43 1.71 -6.76
CA PRO A 19 2.26 2.91 -5.96
C PRO A 19 2.04 2.58 -4.49
N ALA A 20 2.68 3.35 -3.62
CA ALA A 20 2.72 3.07 -2.19
C ALA A 20 2.24 4.25 -1.32
N THR A 21 1.61 3.94 -0.19
CA THR A 21 1.30 4.92 0.87
C THR A 21 1.69 4.35 2.23
N LEU A 22 2.31 5.17 3.07
CA LEU A 22 2.62 4.87 4.46
C LEU A 22 1.66 5.63 5.38
N GLU A 23 0.92 4.89 6.20
CA GLU A 23 -0.04 5.44 7.16
C GLU A 23 0.28 4.97 8.58
N ASP A 24 -0.01 5.81 9.58
CA ASP A 24 0.04 5.38 10.98
C ASP A 24 -1.22 4.58 11.40
N ARG A 25 -1.28 4.16 12.67
CA ARG A 25 -2.42 3.40 13.21
C ARG A 25 -3.76 4.13 13.16
N ASP A 26 -3.73 5.46 13.11
CA ASP A 26 -4.92 6.29 13.00
C ASP A 26 -5.24 6.58 11.52
N PHE A 27 -4.63 5.84 10.58
CA PHE A 27 -4.73 6.01 9.14
C PHE A 27 -4.37 7.44 8.68
N THR A 28 -3.46 8.09 9.42
CA THR A 28 -2.89 9.39 9.03
C THR A 28 -1.82 9.14 7.99
N LEU A 29 -1.91 9.82 6.85
CA LEU A 29 -0.91 9.69 5.78
C LEU A 29 0.41 10.36 6.17
N LEU A 30 1.47 9.55 6.29
CA LEU A 30 2.81 10.00 6.64
C LEU A 30 3.62 10.37 5.39
N ALA A 31 3.64 9.47 4.40
CA ALA A 31 4.37 9.58 3.13
C ALA A 31 3.64 8.79 2.03
N PHE A 32 3.89 9.12 0.75
CA PHE A 32 3.31 8.42 -0.39
C PHE A 32 4.21 8.53 -1.62
N CYS A 33 4.20 7.51 -2.48
CA CYS A 33 4.79 7.56 -3.80
C CYS A 33 3.68 7.42 -4.85
N ALA A 34 3.67 8.33 -5.82
CA ALA A 34 2.69 8.36 -6.90
C ALA A 34 2.92 7.24 -7.93
N HIS A 35 4.19 6.90 -8.14
CA HIS A 35 4.72 6.25 -9.34
C HIS A 35 4.50 4.73 -9.38
N GLY A 36 3.81 4.29 -10.43
CA GLY A 36 4.09 3.03 -11.12
C GLY A 36 4.61 3.24 -12.55
N ASP A 37 4.62 4.49 -13.05
CA ASP A 37 4.47 4.76 -14.49
C ASP A 37 5.40 5.86 -15.08
N ASP A 38 6.26 6.57 -14.31
CA ASP A 38 7.09 7.67 -14.87
C ASP A 38 8.55 7.30 -15.22
N GLU A 39 8.84 6.01 -15.46
CA GLU A 39 10.06 5.58 -16.15
C GLU A 39 9.70 4.59 -17.27
N ASP A 40 9.13 5.06 -18.38
CA ASP A 40 9.17 4.36 -19.67
C ASP A 40 9.48 5.35 -20.80
N ASP A 41 10.78 5.64 -20.96
CA ASP A 41 11.38 6.02 -22.26
C ASP A 41 11.44 4.75 -23.13
N GLY A 42 10.29 4.25 -23.61
CA GLY A 42 10.28 3.01 -24.38
C GLY A 42 8.92 2.62 -24.93
N ASP A 43 8.87 2.47 -26.26
CA ASP A 43 7.70 1.96 -26.99
C ASP A 43 7.37 0.52 -26.54
N GLY A 44 6.39 0.37 -25.65
CA GLY A 44 5.90 -0.94 -25.23
C GLY A 44 4.53 -0.85 -24.58
N GLU A 45 3.53 -1.47 -25.20
CA GLU A 45 2.19 -1.66 -24.64
C GLU A 45 2.30 -2.26 -23.23
N ARG A 46 2.12 -1.43 -22.20
CA ARG A 46 1.86 -1.88 -20.84
C ARG A 46 0.40 -1.58 -20.51
N ASP A 47 -0.30 -2.64 -20.11
CA ASP A 47 -1.69 -2.63 -19.68
C ASP A 47 -1.83 -1.62 -18.52
N GLY A 48 -2.23 -0.40 -18.85
CA GLY A 48 -2.34 0.73 -17.93
C GLY A 48 -3.47 0.51 -16.94
N VAL A 49 -3.21 -0.32 -15.93
CA VAL A 49 -4.09 -0.44 -14.76
C VAL A 49 -4.06 0.90 -14.08
N SER A 50 -5.14 1.69 -14.25
CA SER A 50 -5.37 2.95 -13.55
C SER A 50 -4.98 2.84 -12.08
N THR A 51 -3.79 3.34 -11.76
CA THR A 51 -3.11 3.27 -10.46
C THR A 51 -3.75 4.19 -9.42
N MET A 52 -4.81 4.90 -9.79
CA MET A 52 -5.52 5.86 -8.95
C MET A 52 -6.91 5.31 -8.58
N ASP A 53 -7.13 4.97 -7.30
CA ASP A 53 -8.47 4.69 -6.77
C ASP A 53 -8.98 5.83 -5.87
N ALA A 54 -10.29 5.86 -5.63
CA ALA A 54 -10.94 6.92 -4.86
C ALA A 54 -10.46 6.95 -3.39
N VAL A 55 -10.08 5.81 -2.83
CA VAL A 55 -9.59 5.69 -1.45
C VAL A 55 -8.20 6.31 -1.33
N ARG A 56 -7.26 5.94 -2.21
CA ARG A 56 -5.91 6.52 -2.30
C ARG A 56 -5.99 8.02 -2.57
N THR A 57 -6.79 8.43 -3.55
CA THR A 57 -6.99 9.85 -3.88
C THR A 57 -7.47 10.62 -2.65
N ARG A 58 -8.46 10.08 -1.93
CA ARG A 58 -8.99 10.69 -0.71
C ARG A 58 -7.97 10.68 0.43
N SER A 59 -7.26 9.59 0.67
CA SER A 59 -6.25 9.52 1.71
C SER A 59 -5.09 10.48 1.45
N ILE A 60 -4.72 10.70 0.18
CA ILE A 60 -3.70 11.69 -0.19
C ILE A 60 -4.23 13.11 0.00
N LEU A 61 -5.36 13.46 -0.61
CA LEU A 61 -5.92 14.82 -0.56
C LEU A 61 -6.40 15.21 0.84
N GLY A 62 -7.00 14.27 1.56
CA GLY A 62 -7.56 14.43 2.91
C GLY A 62 -6.60 14.02 4.03
N ARG A 63 -5.40 13.54 3.71
CA ARG A 63 -4.41 12.99 4.65
C ARG A 63 -4.92 11.86 5.56
N GLY A 64 -5.91 11.08 5.10
CA GLY A 64 -6.33 9.84 5.75
C GLY A 64 -7.63 9.24 5.21
N SER A 65 -7.89 8.00 5.63
CA SER A 65 -9.08 7.23 5.24
C SER A 65 -10.33 7.63 6.05
N THR A 66 -11.53 7.44 5.48
CA THR A 66 -12.79 7.65 6.23
C THR A 66 -13.01 6.54 7.26
N PRO A 67 -13.77 6.77 8.36
CA PRO A 67 -14.04 5.74 9.35
C PRO A 67 -14.64 4.44 8.78
N GLN A 68 -15.49 4.55 7.76
CA GLN A 68 -16.08 3.39 7.08
C GLN A 68 -15.02 2.56 6.35
N VAL A 69 -14.09 3.20 5.63
CA VAL A 69 -13.00 2.49 4.93
C VAL A 69 -12.03 1.85 5.94
N ARG A 70 -11.75 2.54 7.05
CA ARG A 70 -10.91 2.00 8.14
C ARG A 70 -11.51 0.71 8.69
N ALA A 71 -12.81 0.72 9.04
CA ALA A 71 -13.50 -0.46 9.54
C ALA A 71 -13.44 -1.64 8.56
N ARG A 72 -13.60 -1.39 7.25
CA ARG A 72 -13.44 -2.40 6.21
C ARG A 72 -12.04 -3.02 6.20
N PHE A 73 -10.99 -2.20 6.29
CA PHE A 73 -9.64 -2.71 6.34
C PHE A 73 -9.35 -3.50 7.63
N GLU A 74 -9.87 -3.05 8.77
CA GLU A 74 -9.74 -3.72 10.06
C GLU A 74 -10.43 -5.11 10.08
N GLU A 75 -11.56 -5.26 9.39
CA GLU A 75 -12.27 -6.56 9.22
C GLU A 75 -11.37 -7.65 8.59
N HIS A 76 -10.33 -7.27 7.85
CA HIS A 76 -9.35 -8.18 7.27
C HIS A 76 -8.20 -8.58 8.21
N GLY A 77 -8.21 -8.13 9.46
CA GLY A 77 -7.22 -8.53 10.47
C GLY A 77 -5.89 -7.79 10.40
N ILE A 78 -5.82 -6.64 9.72
CA ILE A 78 -4.59 -5.84 9.56
C ILE A 78 -3.97 -5.40 10.90
N THR A 79 -4.77 -5.30 11.96
CA THR A 79 -4.35 -4.82 13.29
C THR A 79 -3.58 -5.88 14.07
N THR A 80 -3.81 -7.15 13.78
CA THR A 80 -3.15 -8.29 14.43
C THR A 80 -2.13 -8.97 13.53
N ALA A 81 -2.14 -8.67 12.23
CA ALA A 81 -1.19 -9.23 11.27
C ALA A 81 0.27 -8.98 11.67
N THR A 82 1.05 -10.06 11.67
CA THR A 82 2.50 -10.05 11.91
C THR A 82 3.32 -10.11 10.63
N GLY A 83 2.66 -10.36 9.50
CA GLY A 83 3.25 -10.36 8.18
C GLY A 83 2.27 -9.83 7.14
N PRO A 84 2.70 -9.74 5.88
CA PRO A 84 1.90 -9.15 4.82
C PRO A 84 0.62 -9.90 4.51
N LEU A 85 -0.40 -9.13 4.10
CA LEU A 85 -1.71 -9.66 3.77
C LEU A 85 -2.32 -8.93 2.57
N ARG A 86 -3.20 -9.65 1.88
CA ARG A 86 -3.93 -9.16 0.72
C ARG A 86 -5.31 -8.68 1.14
N ILE A 87 -5.61 -7.42 0.85
CA ILE A 87 -6.95 -6.87 0.96
C ILE A 87 -7.65 -7.03 -0.40
N PRO A 88 -8.77 -7.76 -0.47
CA PRO A 88 -9.54 -7.89 -1.70
C PRO A 88 -10.16 -6.55 -2.10
N ALA A 89 -10.40 -6.37 -3.40
CA ALA A 89 -11.19 -5.24 -3.89
C ALA A 89 -12.62 -5.26 -3.33
N ASP A 90 -13.15 -4.08 -3.01
CA ASP A 90 -14.57 -3.84 -2.72
C ASP A 90 -15.04 -2.70 -3.63
N PRO A 91 -15.59 -3.02 -4.82
CA PRO A 91 -16.06 -2.01 -5.76
C PRO A 91 -17.15 -1.09 -5.19
N ALA A 92 -17.99 -1.60 -4.27
CA ALA A 92 -19.05 -0.81 -3.66
C ALA A 92 -18.49 0.27 -2.71
N ALA A 93 -17.33 0.00 -2.11
CA ALA A 93 -16.58 0.95 -1.29
C ALA A 93 -15.51 1.74 -2.09
N GLY A 94 -15.33 1.45 -3.39
CA GLY A 94 -14.28 2.03 -4.22
C GLY A 94 -12.87 1.61 -3.84
N ILE A 95 -12.71 0.42 -3.23
CA ILE A 95 -11.44 -0.16 -2.80
C ILE A 95 -10.89 -1.05 -3.92
N LEU A 96 -9.69 -0.75 -4.43
CA LEU A 96 -8.94 -1.70 -5.23
C LEU A 96 -8.21 -2.74 -4.37
N THR A 97 -7.81 -3.83 -5.01
CA THR A 97 -6.99 -4.87 -4.38
C THR A 97 -5.67 -4.27 -3.90
N ARG A 98 -5.32 -4.52 -2.64
CA ARG A 98 -4.14 -3.91 -2.00
C ARG A 98 -3.29 -4.95 -1.30
N LEU A 99 -1.98 -4.81 -1.43
CA LEU A 99 -1.03 -5.45 -0.52
C LEU A 99 -0.85 -4.57 0.72
N CYS A 100 -1.02 -5.14 1.90
CA CYS A 100 -0.83 -4.50 3.19
C CYS A 100 0.40 -5.09 3.87
N LEU A 101 1.38 -4.25 4.20
CA LEU A 101 2.55 -4.63 4.97
C LEU A 101 2.45 -3.98 6.36
N PRO A 102 2.29 -4.76 7.45
CA PRO A 102 2.33 -4.22 8.80
C PRO A 102 3.71 -3.63 9.14
N VAL A 103 3.76 -2.37 9.53
CA VAL A 103 5.01 -1.72 9.98
C VAL A 103 5.16 -1.97 11.47
N ARG A 104 6.10 -2.85 11.85
CA ARG A 104 6.28 -3.27 13.24
C ARG A 104 7.69 -3.03 13.75
N SER A 105 7.79 -2.78 15.06
CA SER A 105 9.04 -2.86 15.82
C SER A 105 8.83 -3.82 16.98
N GLY A 106 9.44 -5.00 16.89
CA GLY A 106 9.10 -6.13 17.76
C GLY A 106 7.62 -6.51 17.64
N ASP A 107 6.92 -6.58 18.76
CA ASP A 107 5.50 -6.89 18.85
C ASP A 107 4.59 -5.65 18.66
N ARG A 108 5.15 -4.45 18.51
CA ARG A 108 4.37 -3.22 18.37
C ARG A 108 4.10 -2.89 16.91
N LEU A 109 2.81 -2.76 16.57
CA LEU A 109 2.36 -2.19 15.30
C LEU A 109 2.45 -0.66 15.34
N HIS A 110 2.98 -0.06 14.29
CA HIS A 110 3.11 1.40 14.13
C HIS A 110 2.22 1.96 13.01
N GLY A 111 1.78 1.12 12.09
CA GLY A 111 0.99 1.52 10.94
C GLY A 111 1.11 0.49 9.83
N TRP A 112 0.84 0.92 8.60
CA TRP A 112 0.84 0.04 7.44
C TRP A 112 1.44 0.72 6.23
N LEU A 113 2.18 -0.05 5.44
CA LEU A 113 2.50 0.29 4.07
C LEU A 113 1.48 -0.40 3.15
N TRP A 114 0.85 0.39 2.29
CA TRP A 114 -0.16 -0.08 1.36
C TRP A 114 0.37 0.02 -0.06
N LEU A 115 0.20 -1.03 -0.86
CA LEU A 115 0.56 -1.03 -2.27
C LEU A 115 -0.61 -1.41 -3.16
N LEU A 116 -0.72 -0.74 -4.30
CA LEU A 116 -1.59 -1.13 -5.41
C LEU A 116 -0.79 -1.98 -6.40
N ASP A 117 -0.46 -3.21 -6.00
CA ASP A 117 0.40 -4.13 -6.76
C ASP A 117 -0.35 -4.95 -7.82
N GLY A 118 -1.62 -4.65 -8.09
CA GLY A 118 -2.45 -5.40 -9.03
C GLY A 118 -2.67 -6.86 -8.66
N GLY A 119 -2.38 -7.24 -7.41
CA GLY A 119 -2.47 -8.60 -6.95
C GLY A 119 -1.22 -9.46 -7.23
N ARG A 120 -0.16 -8.90 -7.79
CA ARG A 120 1.03 -9.62 -8.29
C ARG A 120 1.83 -10.33 -7.20
N THR A 121 1.85 -9.81 -5.97
CA THR A 121 2.58 -10.43 -4.86
C THR A 121 1.81 -11.61 -4.28
N ASP A 122 2.42 -12.78 -4.19
CA ASP A 122 1.88 -13.91 -3.43
C ASP A 122 2.30 -13.77 -1.95
N VAL A 123 1.33 -13.47 -1.08
CA VAL A 123 1.57 -13.31 0.37
C VAL A 123 1.85 -14.63 1.09
N THR A 124 1.65 -15.76 0.43
CA THR A 124 1.94 -17.10 0.96
C THR A 124 3.32 -17.62 0.56
N ASP A 125 3.98 -16.98 -0.41
CA ASP A 125 5.33 -17.34 -0.81
C ASP A 125 6.37 -16.61 0.06
N PRO A 126 7.13 -17.31 0.93
CA PRO A 126 8.16 -16.69 1.75
C PRO A 126 9.33 -16.10 0.95
N ARG A 127 9.41 -16.38 -0.37
CA ARG A 127 10.41 -15.81 -1.27
C ARG A 127 9.93 -14.58 -2.03
N ALA A 128 8.68 -14.17 -1.85
CA ALA A 128 8.16 -13.02 -2.56
C ALA A 128 8.95 -11.75 -2.17
N PRO A 129 9.25 -10.86 -3.13
CA PRO A 129 9.92 -9.60 -2.84
C PRO A 129 9.16 -8.80 -1.78
N GLY A 130 9.87 -8.32 -0.74
CA GLY A 130 9.27 -7.63 0.41
C GLY A 130 8.75 -8.54 1.53
N LEU A 131 8.77 -9.87 1.36
CA LEU A 131 8.43 -10.86 2.40
C LEU A 131 9.63 -11.67 2.90
N ALA A 132 10.77 -11.59 2.20
CA ALA A 132 11.99 -12.29 2.58
C ALA A 132 12.55 -11.70 3.89
N GLN A 133 12.80 -12.59 4.87
CA GLN A 133 13.42 -12.24 6.16
C GLN A 133 14.90 -11.89 6.03
#